data_AF-A0A916ZZS6-F1
#
_entry.id   AF-A0A916ZZS6-F1
#
_cell.length_a   1.000
_cell.length_b   1.000
_cell.length_c   1.000
_cell.angle_alpha   90.00
_cell.angle_beta   90.00
_cell.angle_gamma   90.00
#
_symmetry.space_group_name_H-M   'P 1'
#
loop_
_entity.id
_entity.type
_entity.pdbx_description
1 polymer ?
#
loop_
_entity_poly.entity_id
_entity_poly.type
_entity_poly.pdbx_seq_one_letter_code
_entity_poly.pdbx_strand_id
1 'polypeptide(L)'
;MFAAYVSRHGHAFVDRALYLLKAWTGSPARMAASHVPVGTVFATKPALSVQMIGRAIVADVLFSWVAADSVYGVGDIEQALRRASNGYVLGVNANHHFGSWAGKPAVSGTADEIARSLDPAAWQRLSAGEGTKGAWLHDWAYLELADLDAAEYDEAGSGLWTRGLLIRRNIADGDLAFFTTWCPAGTTIHALVSVEGHRWAIEDSFETTKNELRLDHNETRSWHGWHRHVSLVMLSFAMMAAIRRRANQTPHPKRMRTPPCRR
;
A
#
# COMPACT_ATOMS: atom_id res chain seq x y z
N MET A 1 -2.52 13.20 -3.86
CA MET A 1 -2.58 11.90 -3.18
C MET A 1 -3.26 10.91 -4.11
N PHE A 2 -2.74 9.69 -4.20
CA PHE A 2 -3.26 8.63 -5.07
C PHE A 2 -3.29 7.31 -4.30
N ALA A 3 -4.27 6.46 -4.60
CA ALA A 3 -4.30 5.06 -4.17
C ALA A 3 -4.12 4.19 -5.41
N ALA A 4 -3.16 3.27 -5.35
CA ALA A 4 -2.94 2.28 -6.38
C ALA A 4 -3.47 0.92 -5.89
N TYR A 5 -4.23 0.25 -6.74
CA TYR A 5 -4.58 -1.14 -6.56
C TYR A 5 -3.54 -2.00 -7.26
N VAL A 6 -2.98 -2.97 -6.54
CA VAL A 6 -1.91 -3.83 -7.02
C VAL A 6 -2.35 -5.28 -6.95
N SER A 7 -2.10 -6.04 -8.01
CA SER A 7 -2.38 -7.47 -8.08
C SER A 7 -1.31 -8.19 -8.89
N ARG A 8 -1.37 -9.52 -8.88
CA ARG A 8 -0.54 -10.37 -9.76
C ARG A 8 -0.70 -10.07 -11.26
N HIS A 9 -1.75 -9.34 -11.66
CA HIS A 9 -2.02 -9.01 -13.06
C HIS A 9 -1.55 -7.59 -13.44
N GLY A 10 -0.91 -6.88 -12.53
CA GLY A 10 -0.52 -5.48 -12.69
C GLY A 10 -1.20 -4.56 -11.68
N HIS A 11 -1.02 -3.26 -11.88
CA HIS A 11 -1.46 -2.22 -10.97
C HIS A 11 -2.16 -1.07 -11.73
N ALA A 12 -3.04 -0.35 -11.03
CA ALA A 12 -3.72 0.83 -11.55
C ALA A 12 -4.11 1.78 -10.42
N PHE A 13 -4.28 3.08 -10.72
CA PHE A 13 -4.85 4.01 -9.76
C PHE A 13 -6.36 3.81 -9.62
N VAL A 14 -6.83 3.68 -8.38
CA VAL A 14 -8.27 3.48 -8.07
C VAL A 14 -8.90 4.68 -7.38
N ASP A 15 -8.09 5.55 -6.76
CA ASP A 15 -8.59 6.78 -6.13
C ASP A 15 -7.51 7.87 -6.13
N ARG A 16 -7.96 9.11 -5.98
CA ARG A 16 -7.15 10.32 -5.92
C ARG A 16 -7.78 11.36 -5.01
N ALA A 17 -6.94 12.11 -4.32
CA ALA A 17 -7.33 13.29 -3.56
C ALA A 17 -6.35 14.43 -3.80
N LEU A 18 -6.89 15.64 -4.00
CA LEU A 18 -6.06 16.85 -4.11
C LEU A 18 -5.65 17.29 -2.70
N TYR A 19 -4.35 17.35 -2.45
CA TYR A 19 -3.83 17.87 -1.18
C TYR A 19 -3.75 19.39 -1.25
N LEU A 20 -4.69 20.08 -0.60
CA LEU A 20 -4.69 21.55 -0.49
C LEU A 20 -3.91 21.98 0.75
N LEU A 21 -2.91 22.85 0.56
CA LEU A 21 -2.15 23.42 1.67
C LEU A 21 -3.04 24.30 2.55
N LYS A 22 -2.68 24.46 3.83
CA LYS A 22 -3.40 25.31 4.79
C LYS A 22 -3.54 26.77 4.30
N ALA A 23 -2.54 27.27 3.59
CA ALA A 23 -2.57 28.61 2.98
C ALA A 23 -3.64 28.77 1.87
N TRP A 24 -4.05 27.68 1.22
CA TRP A 24 -5.15 27.70 0.24
C TRP A 24 -6.52 27.68 0.94
N THR A 25 -6.69 26.79 1.90
CA THR A 25 -7.96 26.61 2.62
C THR A 25 -8.28 27.79 3.55
N GLY A 26 -7.27 28.57 3.96
CA GLY A 26 -7.46 29.83 4.65
C GLY A 26 -7.92 31.01 3.78
N SER A 27 -8.08 30.84 2.46
CA SER A 27 -8.51 31.90 1.54
C SER A 27 -9.79 31.51 0.79
N PRO A 28 -10.98 31.85 1.32
CA PRO A 28 -12.26 31.54 0.68
C PRO A 28 -12.38 32.12 -0.74
N ALA A 29 -11.86 33.33 -0.97
CA ALA A 29 -11.84 33.96 -2.28
C ALA A 29 -11.04 33.14 -3.31
N ARG A 30 -9.86 32.64 -2.92
CA ARG A 30 -9.03 31.80 -3.78
C ARG A 30 -9.69 30.45 -4.06
N MET A 31 -10.29 29.84 -3.04
CA MET A 31 -11.04 28.58 -3.19
C MET A 31 -12.21 28.74 -4.16
N ALA A 32 -13.00 29.80 -4.01
CA ALA A 32 -14.12 30.11 -4.90
C ALA A 32 -13.66 30.37 -6.34
N ALA A 33 -12.60 31.16 -6.54
CA ALA A 33 -12.04 31.44 -7.86
C ALA A 33 -11.52 30.19 -8.58
N SER A 34 -11.03 29.20 -7.83
CA SER A 34 -10.61 27.89 -8.37
C SER A 34 -11.74 26.84 -8.37
N HIS A 35 -12.99 27.22 -8.06
CA HIS A 35 -14.14 26.31 -8.00
C HIS A 35 -13.97 25.13 -7.02
N VAL A 36 -13.21 25.32 -5.95
CA VAL A 36 -13.11 24.35 -4.86
C VAL A 36 -14.49 24.23 -4.19
N PRO A 37 -15.01 23.02 -3.93
CA PRO A 37 -16.31 22.83 -3.31
C PRO A 37 -16.45 23.57 -1.98
N VAL A 38 -17.64 24.13 -1.75
CA VAL A 38 -17.98 24.81 -0.49
C VAL A 38 -17.86 23.80 0.65
N GLY A 39 -17.25 24.21 1.76
CA GLY A 39 -17.01 23.34 2.91
C GLY A 39 -15.71 22.53 2.86
N THR A 40 -14.91 22.65 1.79
CA THR A 40 -13.58 22.03 1.75
C THR A 40 -12.68 22.64 2.83
N VAL A 41 -12.25 21.81 3.79
CA VAL A 41 -11.33 22.18 4.86
C VAL A 41 -9.94 21.59 4.63
N PHE A 42 -8.94 22.10 5.35
CA PHE A 42 -7.62 21.51 5.36
C PHE A 42 -7.69 20.06 5.88
N ALA A 43 -7.10 19.13 5.13
CA ALA A 43 -6.94 17.74 5.53
C ALA A 43 -5.45 17.35 5.37
N THR A 44 -4.91 16.70 6.39
CA THR A 44 -3.54 16.15 6.33
C THR A 44 -3.49 14.99 5.35
N LYS A 45 -2.29 14.62 4.90
CA LYS A 45 -2.10 13.45 4.03
C LYS A 45 -2.67 12.15 4.66
N PRO A 46 -2.42 11.84 5.95
CA PRO A 46 -3.06 10.69 6.60
C PRO A 46 -4.58 10.75 6.61
N ALA A 47 -5.17 11.91 6.92
CA ALA A 47 -6.63 12.07 6.92
C ALA A 47 -7.23 11.82 5.52
N LEU A 48 -6.58 12.32 4.47
CA LEU A 48 -6.98 12.02 3.09
C LEU A 48 -6.85 10.54 2.76
N SER A 49 -5.81 9.85 3.23
CA SER A 49 -5.64 8.41 3.04
C SER A 49 -6.74 7.60 3.74
N VAL A 50 -7.12 7.96 4.99
CA VAL A 50 -8.28 7.34 5.68
C VAL A 50 -9.56 7.50 4.86
N GLN A 51 -9.81 8.71 4.33
CA GLN A 51 -10.98 8.94 3.47
C GLN A 51 -10.94 8.11 2.19
N MET A 52 -9.76 7.94 1.58
CA MET A 52 -9.58 7.12 0.37
C MET A 52 -9.81 5.64 0.66
N ILE A 53 -9.29 5.11 1.78
CA ILE A 53 -9.54 3.74 2.23
C ILE A 53 -11.03 3.54 2.50
N GLY A 54 -11.68 4.47 3.22
CA GLY A 54 -13.12 4.42 3.49
C GLY A 54 -13.96 4.40 2.21
N ARG A 55 -13.60 5.20 1.20
CA ARG A 55 -14.27 5.15 -0.11
C ARG A 55 -14.08 3.82 -0.82
N ALA A 56 -12.89 3.23 -0.76
CA ALA A 56 -12.64 1.91 -1.35
C ALA A 56 -13.47 0.81 -0.68
N ILE A 57 -13.60 0.85 0.65
CA ILE A 57 -14.45 -0.07 1.41
C ILE A 57 -15.92 0.11 1.03
N VAL A 58 -16.43 1.34 1.04
CA VAL A 58 -17.83 1.64 0.67
C VAL A 58 -18.15 1.27 -0.78
N ALA A 59 -17.14 1.31 -1.67
CA ALA A 59 -17.28 0.91 -3.06
C ALA A 59 -17.07 -0.60 -3.30
N ASP A 60 -16.99 -1.41 -2.23
CA ASP A 60 -16.76 -2.86 -2.27
C ASP A 60 -15.53 -3.25 -3.11
N VAL A 61 -14.47 -2.43 -3.08
CA VAL A 61 -13.21 -2.78 -3.72
C VAL A 61 -12.60 -3.96 -2.97
N LEU A 62 -12.34 -5.05 -3.69
CA LEU A 62 -11.79 -6.27 -3.10
C LEU A 62 -10.29 -6.14 -2.84
N PHE A 63 -9.89 -5.82 -1.61
CA PHE A 63 -8.49 -5.84 -1.19
C PHE A 63 -8.35 -6.46 0.21
N SER A 64 -7.22 -7.12 0.46
CA SER A 64 -6.93 -7.73 1.77
C SER A 64 -5.82 -6.99 2.52
N TRP A 65 -5.05 -6.16 1.83
CA TRP A 65 -3.84 -5.53 2.36
C TRP A 65 -3.74 -4.06 1.96
N VAL A 66 -3.21 -3.25 2.87
CA VAL A 66 -2.81 -1.86 2.60
C VAL A 66 -1.35 -1.67 2.98
N ALA A 67 -0.57 -1.09 2.07
CA ALA A 67 0.82 -0.71 2.31
C ALA A 67 1.00 0.79 2.11
N ALA A 68 1.74 1.45 3.01
CA ALA A 68 2.03 2.89 2.92
C ALA A 68 3.35 3.24 3.62
N ASP A 69 3.91 4.41 3.30
CA ASP A 69 5.13 4.92 3.94
C ASP A 69 4.89 5.47 5.38
N SER A 70 5.97 5.88 6.04
CA SER A 70 5.93 6.37 7.42
C SER A 70 5.18 7.67 7.65
N VAL A 71 4.93 8.47 6.60
CA VAL A 71 4.09 9.67 6.69
C VAL A 71 2.64 9.29 6.98
N TYR A 72 2.24 8.06 6.64
CA TYR A 72 0.90 7.49 6.88
C TYR A 72 0.87 6.50 8.06
N GLY A 73 2.01 6.27 8.70
CA GLY A 73 2.31 5.06 9.46
C GLY A 73 1.58 4.81 10.78
N VAL A 74 0.82 5.77 11.30
CA VAL A 74 0.35 5.72 12.70
C VAL A 74 -0.98 6.43 12.91
N GLY A 75 -1.75 5.94 13.89
CA GLY A 75 -2.97 6.59 14.38
C GLY A 75 -4.22 6.14 13.62
N ASP A 76 -4.93 7.09 13.03
CA ASP A 76 -6.28 6.89 12.46
C ASP A 76 -6.31 5.82 11.35
N ILE A 77 -5.23 5.68 10.59
CA ILE A 77 -5.14 4.68 9.50
C ILE A 77 -5.11 3.26 10.07
N GLU A 78 -4.31 3.00 11.11
CA GLU A 78 -4.28 1.68 11.75
C GLU A 78 -5.65 1.31 12.30
N GLN A 79 -6.30 2.26 13.00
CA GLN A 79 -7.63 2.02 13.57
C GLN A 79 -8.68 1.76 12.49
N ALA A 80 -8.68 2.53 11.40
CA ALA A 80 -9.62 2.34 10.30
C ALA A 80 -9.45 0.96 9.64
N LEU A 81 -8.20 0.52 9.42
CA LEU A 81 -7.92 -0.77 8.80
C LEU A 81 -8.22 -1.95 9.72
N ARG A 82 -7.96 -1.84 11.03
CA ARG A 82 -8.33 -2.87 12.01
C ARG A 82 -9.85 -3.05 12.09
N ARG A 83 -10.60 -1.95 12.13
CA ARG A 83 -12.08 -1.99 12.14
C ARG A 83 -12.70 -2.53 10.85
N ALA A 84 -11.94 -2.51 9.76
CA ALA A 84 -12.35 -3.06 8.48
C ALA A 84 -11.83 -4.50 8.27
N SER A 85 -11.18 -5.10 9.28
CA SER A 85 -10.54 -6.41 9.18
C SER A 85 -9.59 -6.53 7.96
N ASN A 86 -8.89 -5.45 7.62
CA ASN A 86 -7.90 -5.42 6.55
C ASN A 86 -6.47 -5.50 7.10
N GLY A 87 -5.63 -6.34 6.48
CA GLY A 87 -4.22 -6.41 6.82
C GLY A 87 -3.46 -5.17 6.40
N TYR A 88 -2.37 -4.86 7.10
CA TYR A 88 -1.51 -3.74 6.72
C TYR A 88 -0.04 -3.97 6.97
N VAL A 89 0.78 -3.27 6.17
CA VAL A 89 2.21 -3.06 6.39
C VAL A 89 2.48 -1.57 6.19
N LEU A 90 2.58 -0.82 7.29
CA LEU A 90 2.75 0.64 7.23
C LEU A 90 4.13 1.01 7.76
N GLY A 91 4.85 1.87 7.04
CA GLY A 91 6.15 2.35 7.49
C GLY A 91 6.03 3.09 8.82
N VAL A 92 7.06 3.05 9.64
CA VAL A 92 7.16 3.84 10.87
C VAL A 92 8.58 4.39 11.02
N ASN A 93 8.73 5.43 11.84
CA ASN A 93 10.05 5.99 12.13
C ASN A 93 10.83 5.08 13.10
N ALA A 94 12.15 5.20 13.07
CA ALA A 94 13.09 4.48 13.95
C ALA A 94 12.78 4.63 15.45
N ASN A 95 12.29 5.80 15.85
CA ASN A 95 11.93 6.12 17.23
C ASN A 95 10.50 5.69 17.63
N HIS A 96 9.76 5.01 16.76
CA HIS A 96 8.44 4.50 17.11
C HIS A 96 8.57 3.40 18.15
N HIS A 97 7.84 3.52 19.26
CA HIS A 97 7.88 2.56 20.35
C HIS A 97 7.02 1.33 20.07
N PHE A 98 7.61 0.17 20.28
CA PHE A 98 6.92 -1.11 20.28
C PHE A 98 7.02 -1.75 21.66
N GLY A 99 5.94 -2.42 22.05
CA GLY A 99 5.88 -3.32 23.18
C GLY A 99 5.17 -4.59 22.74
N SER A 100 5.60 -5.74 23.27
CA SER A 100 4.89 -7.00 23.13
C SER A 100 4.05 -7.32 24.36
N TRP A 101 2.95 -8.03 24.15
CA TRP A 101 2.05 -8.53 25.19
C TRP A 101 1.31 -9.78 24.70
N ALA A 102 0.29 -10.24 25.45
CA ALA A 102 -0.54 -11.40 25.09
C ALA A 102 0.27 -12.68 24.80
N GLY A 103 1.27 -12.98 25.64
CA GLY A 103 2.03 -14.23 25.58
C GLY A 103 3.17 -14.27 24.56
N LYS A 104 3.46 -13.16 23.87
CA LYS A 104 4.65 -13.04 23.00
C LYS A 104 5.93 -12.80 23.82
N PRO A 105 7.12 -13.14 23.28
CA PRO A 105 8.41 -12.85 23.92
C PRO A 105 8.53 -11.37 24.29
N ALA A 106 9.09 -11.07 25.46
CA ALA A 106 9.19 -9.70 25.97
C ALA A 106 10.09 -8.85 25.06
N VAL A 107 9.48 -7.87 24.40
CA VAL A 107 10.11 -6.89 23.51
C VAL A 107 9.56 -5.53 23.90
N SER A 108 10.44 -4.58 24.20
CA SER A 108 10.04 -3.21 24.52
C SER A 108 11.17 -2.26 24.16
N GLY A 109 10.84 -1.18 23.45
CA GLY A 109 11.81 -0.18 23.02
C GLY A 109 11.39 0.53 21.75
N THR A 110 12.24 1.41 21.26
CA THR A 110 12.09 1.97 19.92
C THR A 110 12.39 0.90 18.86
N ALA A 111 11.84 1.06 17.66
CA ALA A 111 12.05 0.13 16.55
C ALA A 111 13.55 -0.11 16.26
N ASP A 112 14.36 0.95 16.37
CA ASP A 112 15.80 0.93 16.17
C ASP A 112 16.56 0.23 17.32
N GLU A 113 16.22 0.50 18.58
CA GLU A 113 16.78 -0.24 19.72
C GLU A 113 16.49 -1.75 19.61
N ILE A 114 15.25 -2.09 19.26
CA ILE A 114 14.82 -3.48 19.07
C ILE A 114 15.66 -4.11 17.97
N ALA A 115 15.78 -3.48 16.79
CA ALA A 115 16.55 -4.03 15.68
C ALA A 115 18.03 -4.28 16.01
N ARG A 116 18.66 -3.37 16.77
CA ARG A 116 20.06 -3.54 17.20
C ARG A 116 20.25 -4.67 18.21
N SER A 117 19.21 -5.00 18.97
CA SER A 117 19.23 -6.09 19.95
C SER A 117 18.93 -7.47 19.36
N LEU A 118 18.55 -7.54 18.08
CA LEU A 118 18.18 -8.80 17.45
C LEU A 118 19.40 -9.71 17.22
N ASP A 119 19.21 -10.98 17.53
CA ASP A 119 20.15 -12.03 17.16
C ASP A 119 20.35 -12.05 15.62
N PRO A 120 21.58 -12.17 15.12
CA PRO A 120 21.85 -12.35 13.69
C PRO A 120 21.01 -13.44 13.02
N ALA A 121 20.64 -14.51 13.73
CA ALA A 121 19.81 -15.60 13.23
C ALA A 121 18.34 -15.21 13.01
N ALA A 122 17.87 -14.10 13.58
CA ALA A 122 16.52 -13.58 13.35
C ALA A 122 16.34 -12.99 11.94
N TRP A 123 17.44 -12.68 11.25
CA TRP A 123 17.44 -12.06 9.94
C TRP A 123 17.40 -13.10 8.81
N GLN A 124 16.50 -12.88 7.85
CA GLN A 124 16.33 -13.73 6.67
C GLN A 124 16.48 -12.90 5.40
N ARG A 125 17.25 -13.41 4.43
CA ARG A 125 17.44 -12.73 3.15
C ARG A 125 16.27 -13.03 2.22
N LEU A 126 15.46 -12.01 1.93
CA LEU A 126 14.24 -12.13 1.13
C LEU A 126 14.17 -11.05 0.05
N SER A 127 13.49 -11.37 -1.05
CA SER A 127 13.21 -10.42 -2.13
C SER A 127 11.90 -9.69 -1.89
N ALA A 128 11.92 -8.37 -1.99
CA ALA A 128 10.73 -7.51 -1.97
C ALA A 128 10.14 -7.27 -3.37
N GLY A 129 10.46 -8.13 -4.34
CA GLY A 129 10.00 -8.01 -5.73
C GLY A 129 11.12 -8.13 -6.76
N GLU A 130 10.71 -8.24 -8.03
CA GLU A 130 11.62 -8.28 -9.17
C GLU A 130 11.78 -6.87 -9.76
N GLY A 131 12.98 -6.31 -9.66
CA GLY A 131 13.32 -5.08 -10.36
C GLY A 131 13.89 -5.33 -11.76
N THR A 132 14.04 -4.27 -12.54
CA THR A 132 14.66 -4.31 -13.89
C THR A 132 16.11 -4.80 -13.90
N LYS A 133 16.79 -4.80 -12.74
CA LYS A 133 18.15 -5.31 -12.53
C LYS A 133 18.21 -6.62 -11.74
N GLY A 134 17.07 -7.28 -11.53
CA GLY A 134 16.95 -8.51 -10.75
C GLY A 134 16.22 -8.32 -9.41
N ALA A 135 16.13 -9.40 -8.64
CA ALA A 135 15.43 -9.44 -7.36
C ALA A 135 16.00 -8.44 -6.35
N TRP A 136 15.15 -7.65 -5.72
CA TRP A 136 15.54 -6.69 -4.68
C TRP A 136 15.71 -7.37 -3.33
N LEU A 137 16.88 -7.96 -3.14
CA LEU A 137 17.24 -8.66 -1.92
C LEU A 137 17.52 -7.67 -0.80
N HIS A 138 16.89 -7.90 0.35
CA HIS A 138 17.18 -7.25 1.62
C HIS A 138 17.23 -8.31 2.72
N ASP A 139 17.86 -7.98 3.85
CA ASP A 139 17.73 -8.79 5.05
C ASP A 139 16.49 -8.32 5.82
N TRP A 140 15.66 -9.26 6.26
CA TRP A 140 14.39 -8.98 6.92
C TRP A 140 14.30 -9.68 8.27
N ALA A 141 13.70 -9.00 9.24
CA ALA A 141 13.31 -9.62 10.50
C ALA A 141 11.84 -9.31 10.78
N TYR A 142 11.13 -10.26 11.37
CA TYR A 142 9.74 -10.09 11.78
C TYR A 142 9.56 -10.53 13.22
N LEU A 143 8.92 -9.66 14.01
CA LEU A 143 8.59 -9.90 15.40
C LEU A 143 7.08 -9.83 15.57
N GLU A 144 6.49 -10.92 16.00
CA GLU A 144 5.10 -10.94 16.47
C GLU A 144 5.05 -10.35 17.87
N LEU A 145 4.26 -9.29 18.06
CA LEU A 145 4.24 -8.50 19.28
C LEU A 145 3.00 -8.73 20.13
N ALA A 146 1.85 -8.97 19.53
CA ALA A 146 0.63 -9.31 20.27
C ALA A 146 -0.36 -10.02 19.36
N ASP A 147 -0.98 -11.07 19.88
CA ASP A 147 -2.15 -11.68 19.26
C ASP A 147 -3.42 -11.12 19.91
N LEU A 148 -4.40 -10.79 19.08
CA LEU A 148 -5.62 -10.07 19.43
C LEU A 148 -6.76 -10.67 18.61
N ASP A 149 -7.97 -10.75 19.18
CA ASP A 149 -9.12 -11.20 18.41
C ASP A 149 -9.61 -10.06 17.51
N ALA A 150 -9.82 -10.34 16.22
CA ALA A 150 -10.40 -9.34 15.30
C ALA A 150 -11.79 -8.88 15.75
N ALA A 151 -12.54 -9.72 16.47
CA ALA A 151 -13.84 -9.38 17.03
C ALA A 151 -13.78 -8.20 18.02
N GLU A 152 -12.61 -7.89 18.60
CA GLU A 152 -12.41 -6.70 19.45
C GLU A 152 -12.48 -5.38 18.65
N TYR A 153 -12.30 -5.45 17.33
CA TYR A 153 -12.21 -4.27 16.45
C TYR A 153 -13.34 -4.21 15.43
N ASP A 154 -13.90 -5.35 15.03
CA ASP A 154 -14.94 -5.48 14.02
C ASP A 154 -15.87 -6.64 14.40
N GLU A 155 -17.16 -6.36 14.61
CA GLU A 155 -18.15 -7.39 14.99
C GLU A 155 -18.32 -8.47 13.91
N ALA A 156 -18.00 -8.16 12.64
CA ALA A 156 -17.98 -9.13 11.56
C ALA A 156 -16.63 -9.84 11.41
N GLY A 157 -15.58 -9.30 12.04
CA GLY A 157 -14.26 -9.89 12.10
C GLY A 157 -14.25 -11.10 13.03
N SER A 158 -13.63 -12.19 12.59
CA SER A 158 -13.42 -13.35 13.44
C SER A 158 -12.00 -13.89 13.25
N GLY A 159 -11.43 -14.39 14.34
CA GLY A 159 -10.15 -15.08 14.32
C GLY A 159 -9.03 -14.27 14.94
N LEU A 160 -7.91 -14.96 15.17
CA LEU A 160 -6.75 -14.40 15.82
C LEU A 160 -5.92 -13.58 14.81
N TRP A 161 -5.60 -12.35 15.16
CA TRP A 161 -4.77 -11.44 14.37
C TRP A 161 -3.56 -11.00 15.18
N THR A 162 -2.44 -10.82 14.49
CA THR A 162 -1.16 -10.51 15.08
C THR A 162 -0.75 -9.09 14.70
N ARG A 163 -0.47 -8.29 15.73
CA ARG A 163 0.32 -7.06 15.60
C ARG A 163 1.79 -7.43 15.60
N GLY A 164 2.56 -6.89 14.65
CA GLY A 164 3.99 -7.17 14.58
C GLY A 164 4.84 -6.00 14.10
N LEU A 165 6.15 -6.14 14.27
CA LEU A 165 7.18 -5.25 13.74
C LEU A 165 7.94 -5.99 12.63
N LEU A 166 7.86 -5.46 11.41
CA LEU A 166 8.67 -5.90 10.28
C LEU A 166 9.83 -4.92 10.10
N ILE A 167 11.03 -5.45 9.92
CA ILE A 167 12.27 -4.68 9.82
C ILE A 167 12.97 -5.08 8.53
N ARG A 168 13.35 -4.09 7.73
CA ARG A 168 14.17 -4.27 6.54
C ARG A 168 15.55 -3.70 6.81
N ARG A 169 16.59 -4.44 6.48
CA ARG A 169 17.98 -4.00 6.47
C ARG A 169 18.52 -4.07 5.05
N ASN A 170 19.01 -2.95 4.55
CA ASN A 170 19.72 -2.89 3.29
C ASN A 170 21.07 -3.64 3.43
N ILE A 171 21.38 -4.47 2.43
CA ILE A 171 22.57 -5.33 2.44
C ILE A 171 23.85 -4.52 2.17
N ALA A 172 23.74 -3.40 1.45
CA ALA A 172 24.90 -2.63 1.00
C ALA A 172 25.46 -1.71 2.10
N ASP A 173 24.58 -1.00 2.82
CA ASP A 173 24.95 0.03 3.81
C ASP A 173 24.48 -0.32 5.24
N GLY A 174 23.62 -1.32 5.41
CA GLY A 174 23.04 -1.67 6.70
C GLY A 174 21.86 -0.79 7.12
N ASP A 175 21.37 0.10 6.25
CA ASP A 175 20.29 1.02 6.58
C ASP A 175 18.99 0.27 6.93
N LEU A 176 18.34 0.72 7.98
CA LEU A 176 17.14 0.10 8.53
C LEU A 176 15.88 0.87 8.13
N ALA A 177 14.84 0.12 7.75
CA ALA A 177 13.48 0.62 7.62
C ALA A 177 12.54 -0.25 8.47
N PHE A 178 11.54 0.39 9.08
CA PHE A 178 10.67 -0.22 10.07
C PHE A 178 9.21 -0.12 9.63
N PHE A 179 8.43 -1.16 9.92
CA PHE A 179 7.02 -1.23 9.56
C PHE A 179 6.19 -1.83 10.69
N THR A 180 5.06 -1.19 11.01
CA THR A 180 3.99 -1.77 11.82
C THR A 180 3.13 -2.66 10.95
N THR A 181 2.73 -3.81 11.49
CA THR A 181 1.93 -4.80 10.77
C THR A 181 0.71 -5.22 11.57
N TRP A 182 -0.35 -5.55 10.84
CA TRP A 182 -1.55 -6.19 11.36
C TRP A 182 -2.01 -7.21 10.34
N CYS A 183 -2.13 -8.47 10.75
CA CYS A 183 -2.43 -9.56 9.83
C CYS A 183 -3.04 -10.75 10.57
N PRO A 184 -3.74 -11.67 9.88
CA PRO A 184 -4.16 -12.92 10.49
C PRO A 184 -2.97 -13.67 11.11
N ALA A 185 -3.18 -14.29 12.27
CA ALA A 185 -2.13 -15.04 12.97
C ALA A 185 -1.61 -16.19 12.09
N GLY A 186 -0.29 -16.40 12.12
CA GLY A 186 0.40 -17.37 11.25
C GLY A 186 0.71 -16.85 9.84
N THR A 187 0.47 -15.56 9.55
CA THR A 187 0.94 -14.94 8.31
C THR A 187 2.48 -15.00 8.23
N THR A 188 3.01 -15.48 7.12
CA THR A 188 4.46 -15.64 6.94
C THR A 188 5.16 -14.30 6.67
N ILE A 189 6.43 -14.20 7.07
CA ILE A 189 7.28 -13.05 6.73
C ILE A 189 7.35 -12.82 5.21
N HIS A 190 7.36 -13.88 4.39
CA HIS A 190 7.34 -13.78 2.93
C HIS A 190 6.11 -13.03 2.41
N ALA A 191 4.93 -13.26 3.00
CA ALA A 191 3.72 -12.54 2.62
C ALA A 191 3.83 -11.05 2.98
N LEU A 192 4.33 -10.72 4.17
CA LEU A 192 4.53 -9.33 4.61
C LEU A 192 5.55 -8.59 3.74
N VAL A 193 6.67 -9.25 3.41
CA VAL A 193 7.70 -8.71 2.50
C VAL A 193 7.14 -8.49 1.10
N SER A 194 6.31 -9.42 0.60
CA SER A 194 5.63 -9.24 -0.69
C SER A 194 4.69 -8.03 -0.65
N VAL A 195 3.93 -7.84 0.45
CA VAL A 195 3.05 -6.67 0.62
C VAL A 195 3.84 -5.37 0.66
N GLU A 196 4.97 -5.28 1.41
CA GLU A 196 5.82 -4.08 1.39
C GLU A 196 6.39 -3.81 -0.01
N GLY A 197 6.81 -4.87 -0.70
CA GLY A 197 7.34 -4.82 -2.05
C GLY A 197 6.41 -4.18 -3.07
N HIS A 198 5.09 -4.37 -2.92
CA HIS A 198 4.10 -3.75 -3.79
C HIS A 198 4.08 -2.21 -3.70
N ARG A 199 4.72 -1.59 -2.69
CA ARG A 199 4.86 -0.13 -2.62
C ARG A 199 5.62 0.44 -3.82
N TRP A 200 6.54 -0.33 -4.42
CA TRP A 200 7.21 0.09 -5.65
C TRP A 200 6.25 0.32 -6.81
N ALA A 201 5.13 -0.42 -6.87
CA ALA A 201 4.14 -0.24 -7.93
C ALA A 201 3.54 1.17 -7.94
N ILE A 202 3.53 1.89 -6.80
CA ILE A 202 3.11 3.30 -6.75
C ILE A 202 4.12 4.19 -7.49
N GLU A 203 5.41 3.98 -7.25
CA GLU A 203 6.49 4.74 -7.91
C GLU A 203 6.49 4.47 -9.42
N ASP A 204 6.39 3.21 -9.82
CA ASP A 204 6.26 2.80 -11.23
C ASP A 204 5.00 3.36 -11.90
N SER A 205 3.87 3.36 -11.17
CA SER A 205 2.63 3.99 -11.65
C SER A 205 2.83 5.48 -11.89
N PHE A 206 3.49 6.20 -10.97
CA PHE A 206 3.75 7.62 -11.15
C PHE A 206 4.67 7.89 -12.34
N GLU A 207 5.76 7.15 -12.47
CA GLU A 207 6.68 7.30 -13.61
C GLU A 207 5.98 7.00 -14.94
N THR A 208 5.24 5.89 -15.02
CA THR A 208 4.47 5.53 -16.22
C THR A 208 3.43 6.60 -16.56
N THR A 209 2.62 7.02 -15.59
CA THR A 209 1.55 7.98 -15.85
C THR A 209 2.04 9.40 -16.17
N LYS A 210 3.19 9.84 -15.65
CA LYS A 210 3.81 11.10 -16.07
C LYS A 210 4.33 11.00 -17.50
N ASN A 211 5.15 9.99 -17.78
CA ASN A 211 5.87 9.87 -19.05
C ASN A 211 4.94 9.48 -20.22
N GLU A 212 4.03 8.53 -20.01
CA GLU A 212 3.17 8.00 -21.08
C GLU A 212 1.82 8.72 -21.15
N LEU A 213 1.26 9.12 -20.01
CA LEU A 213 -0.11 9.65 -19.92
C LEU A 213 -0.18 11.12 -19.53
N ARG A 214 0.97 11.81 -19.43
CA ARG A 214 1.05 13.25 -19.22
C ARG A 214 0.33 13.71 -17.93
N LEU A 215 0.45 12.91 -16.86
CA LEU A 215 -0.16 13.23 -15.55
C LEU A 215 0.26 14.63 -15.04
N ASP A 216 1.51 15.00 -15.30
CA ASP A 216 2.14 16.27 -14.88
C ASP A 216 2.01 17.42 -15.90
N HIS A 217 1.57 17.13 -17.13
CA HIS A 217 1.30 18.16 -18.14
C HIS A 217 -0.16 18.61 -18.07
N ASN A 218 -0.54 19.21 -16.94
CA ASN A 218 -1.85 19.78 -16.72
C ASN A 218 -1.76 21.26 -16.36
N GLU A 219 -2.30 22.12 -17.22
CA GLU A 219 -2.33 23.57 -17.01
C GLU A 219 -3.61 24.07 -16.34
N THR A 220 -4.55 23.16 -16.01
CA THR A 220 -5.82 23.56 -15.40
C THR A 220 -5.62 24.13 -14.00
N ARG A 221 -6.24 25.28 -13.74
CA ARG A 221 -6.18 26.00 -12.45
C ARG A 221 -7.48 25.92 -11.64
N SER A 222 -8.42 25.09 -12.09
CA SER A 222 -9.69 24.84 -11.42
C SER A 222 -9.73 23.45 -10.82
N TRP A 223 -10.46 23.31 -9.72
CA TRP A 223 -10.74 22.04 -9.06
C TRP A 223 -11.31 21.02 -10.03
N HIS A 224 -12.35 21.40 -10.79
CA HIS A 224 -12.96 20.52 -11.78
C HIS A 224 -12.00 20.13 -12.90
N GLY A 225 -11.18 21.08 -13.38
CA GLY A 225 -10.18 20.80 -14.43
C GLY A 225 -9.19 19.75 -13.99
N TRP A 226 -8.60 19.90 -12.80
CA TRP A 226 -7.69 18.92 -12.23
C TRP A 226 -8.39 17.56 -12.03
N HIS A 227 -9.60 17.56 -11.48
CA HIS A 227 -10.33 16.32 -11.26
C HIS A 227 -10.63 15.59 -12.57
N ARG A 228 -11.05 16.28 -13.63
CA ARG A 228 -11.33 15.67 -14.94
C ARG A 228 -10.07 15.10 -15.58
N HIS A 229 -9.00 15.90 -15.66
CA HIS A 229 -7.72 15.48 -16.25
C HIS A 229 -7.20 14.21 -15.58
N VAL A 230 -7.07 14.23 -14.25
CA VAL A 230 -6.50 13.10 -13.53
C VAL A 230 -7.39 11.86 -13.62
N SER A 231 -8.73 12.02 -13.65
CA SER A 231 -9.63 10.86 -13.85
C SER A 231 -9.44 10.22 -15.22
N LEU A 232 -9.26 11.01 -16.28
CA LEU A 232 -8.98 10.50 -17.62
C LEU A 232 -7.63 9.79 -17.67
N VAL A 233 -6.60 10.34 -17.02
CA VAL A 233 -5.29 9.68 -16.90
C VAL A 233 -5.42 8.34 -16.16
N MET A 234 -6.14 8.30 -15.04
CA MET A 234 -6.38 7.06 -14.30
C MET A 234 -7.13 6.01 -15.14
N LEU A 235 -8.15 6.42 -15.89
CA LEU A 235 -8.90 5.54 -16.78
C LEU A 235 -7.99 4.95 -17.88
N SER A 236 -7.21 5.80 -18.55
CA SER A 236 -6.24 5.38 -19.56
C SER A 236 -5.23 4.40 -18.96
N PHE A 237 -4.74 4.67 -17.75
CA PHE A 237 -3.80 3.77 -17.06
C PHE A 237 -4.41 2.41 -16.76
N ALA A 238 -5.63 2.36 -16.22
CA ALA A 238 -6.35 1.12 -15.98
C ALA A 238 -6.61 0.34 -17.30
N MET A 239 -6.96 1.04 -18.38
CA MET A 239 -7.13 0.43 -19.70
C MET A 239 -5.82 -0.18 -20.22
N MET A 240 -4.69 0.52 -20.07
CA MET A 240 -3.38 -0.03 -20.45
C MET A 240 -3.04 -1.28 -19.62
N ALA A 241 -3.27 -1.26 -18.31
CA ALA A 241 -3.05 -2.44 -17.46
C ALA A 241 -3.91 -3.63 -17.93
N ALA A 242 -5.18 -3.39 -18.26
CA ALA A 242 -6.08 -4.42 -18.78
C ALA A 242 -5.65 -4.96 -20.16
N ILE A 243 -5.20 -4.10 -21.07
CA ILE A 243 -4.70 -4.50 -22.40
C ILE A 243 -3.40 -5.29 -22.26
N ARG A 244 -2.43 -4.81 -21.47
CA ARG A 244 -1.16 -5.52 -21.19
C ARG A 244 -1.43 -6.91 -20.63
N ARG A 245 -2.35 -7.03 -19.68
CA ARG A 245 -2.79 -8.33 -19.14
C ARG A 245 -3.32 -9.25 -20.24
N ARG A 246 -4.23 -8.77 -21.10
CA ARG A 246 -4.82 -9.58 -22.19
C ARG A 246 -3.76 -9.99 -23.22
N ALA A 247 -2.83 -9.10 -23.57
CA ALA A 247 -1.76 -9.40 -24.51
C ALA A 247 -0.78 -10.45 -23.97
N ASN A 248 -0.52 -10.42 -22.66
CA ASN A 248 0.39 -11.35 -21.98
C ASN A 248 -0.26 -12.70 -21.59
N GLN A 249 -1.57 -12.87 -21.84
CA GLN A 249 -2.20 -14.19 -21.70
C GLN A 249 -1.70 -15.10 -22.83
N THR A 250 -0.95 -16.15 -22.47
CA THR A 250 -0.46 -17.14 -23.43
C THR A 250 -1.64 -17.72 -24.21
N PRO A 251 -1.58 -17.85 -25.55
CA PRO A 251 -2.67 -18.48 -26.31
C PRO A 251 -2.91 -19.89 -25.77
N HIS A 252 -4.19 -20.28 -25.62
CA HIS A 252 -4.53 -21.67 -25.30
C HIS A 252 -3.80 -22.62 -26.28
N PRO A 253 -3.23 -23.74 -25.81
CA PRO A 253 -2.60 -24.70 -26.71
C PRO A 253 -3.62 -25.12 -27.75
N LYS A 254 -3.30 -24.91 -29.05
CA LYS A 254 -4.14 -25.35 -30.16
C LYS A 254 -4.44 -26.83 -29.95
N ARG A 255 -5.72 -27.17 -29.81
CA ARG A 255 -6.20 -28.55 -29.74
C ARG A 255 -5.66 -29.28 -30.97
N MET A 256 -4.68 -30.17 -30.80
CA MET A 256 -4.18 -31.00 -31.89
C MET A 256 -5.36 -31.82 -32.41
N ARG A 257 -5.79 -31.55 -33.64
CA ARG A 257 -6.74 -32.41 -34.35
C ARG A 257 -6.04 -33.75 -34.56
N THR A 258 -6.47 -34.76 -33.83
CA THR A 258 -6.07 -36.15 -34.06
C THR A 258 -6.45 -36.52 -35.49
N PRO A 259 -5.52 -37.05 -36.31
CA PRO A 259 -5.86 -37.46 -37.67
C PRO A 259 -6.86 -38.62 -37.62
N PRO A 260 -7.81 -38.71 -38.55
CA PRO A 260 -8.79 -39.78 -38.57
C PRO A 260 -8.07 -41.12 -38.79
N CYS A 261 -8.35 -42.08 -37.91
CA CYS A 261 -7.89 -43.46 -38.01
C CYS A 261 -8.41 -44.06 -39.33
N ARG A 262 -7.51 -44.39 -40.27
CA ARG A 262 -7.88 -45.14 -41.47
C ARG A 262 -8.13 -46.59 -41.06
N ARG A 263 -9.33 -47.08 -41.36
CA ARG A 263 -9.73 -48.50 -41.25
C ARG A 263 -9.02 -49.36 -42.27
#